data_AF-A0A2V8Y862-F1
#
_entry.id   AF-A0A2V8Y862-F1
#
_cell.length_a   1.000
_cell.length_b   1.000
_cell.length_c   1.000
_cell.angle_alpha   90.00
_cell.angle_beta   90.00
_cell.angle_gamma   90.00
#
_symmetry.space_group_name_H-M   'P 1'
#
loop_
_entity.id
_entity.type
_entity.pdbx_description
1 polymer ?
#
loop_
_entity_poly.entity_id
_entity_poly.type
_entity_poly.pdbx_seq_one_letter_code
_entity_poly.pdbx_strand_id
1 'polypeptide(L)'
;MTELATAPARGRWKLWLTTLLVFAVTGAAIFAPILRKRMERAAQLQQQSEEQARRELIQPVPMNPSDPRVKAELFWLSDADSSMLAPVVVELPLSSDPVLRSKQVLNTLLAGPVDVELRTLPPDAVLLAFYILADGTAIADFSEALATSIPSGIQSEQLAVDSMTHTLEANVPQVKRLKILIHGQEVETLAGHVDLTETFAVNADAGPSPATGPAAGKTGAFLVQPLTLSFSPVKLTGR
;
A
#
# COMPACT_ATOMS: atom_id res chain seq x y z
N MET A 1 -65.60 -34.00 -61.73
CA MET A 1 -65.65 -33.55 -60.32
C MET A 1 -64.41 -34.11 -59.65
N THR A 2 -63.43 -33.39 -59.14
CA THR A 2 -63.26 -31.95 -58.89
C THR A 2 -61.75 -31.77 -58.64
N GLU A 3 -61.15 -30.80 -59.31
CA GLU A 3 -59.77 -30.35 -59.12
C GLU A 3 -59.64 -29.65 -57.76
N LEU A 4 -58.59 -29.91 -56.98
CA LEU A 4 -58.14 -29.00 -55.91
C LEU A 4 -56.62 -29.18 -55.71
N ALA A 5 -55.87 -28.37 -56.45
CA ALA A 5 -54.44 -28.17 -56.26
C ALA A 5 -54.16 -27.58 -54.86
N THR A 6 -53.33 -28.28 -54.07
CA THR A 6 -52.85 -27.79 -52.77
C THR A 6 -51.47 -27.16 -52.96
N ALA A 7 -51.40 -25.83 -52.87
CA ALA A 7 -50.16 -25.07 -53.02
C ALA A 7 -49.23 -25.21 -51.80
N PRO A 8 -47.89 -25.21 -51.98
CA PRO A 8 -46.95 -25.38 -50.87
C PRO A 8 -46.79 -24.11 -50.03
N ALA A 9 -46.97 -24.24 -48.72
CA ALA A 9 -46.81 -23.16 -47.73
C ALA A 9 -45.32 -22.76 -47.52
N ARG A 10 -44.67 -22.15 -48.50
CA ARG A 10 -43.24 -21.74 -48.44
C ARG A 10 -42.97 -20.37 -47.81
N GLY A 11 -43.96 -19.71 -47.19
CA GLY A 11 -43.81 -18.33 -46.67
C GLY A 11 -43.89 -18.13 -45.16
N ARG A 12 -44.47 -19.08 -44.40
CA ARG A 12 -44.84 -18.84 -42.99
C ARG A 12 -43.65 -18.74 -42.03
N TRP A 13 -42.59 -19.55 -42.20
CA TRP A 13 -41.42 -19.48 -41.31
C TRP A 13 -40.66 -18.16 -41.44
N LYS A 14 -40.57 -17.58 -42.64
CA LYS A 14 -39.96 -16.26 -42.83
C LYS A 14 -40.64 -15.18 -41.99
N LEU A 15 -41.97 -15.24 -41.84
CA LEU A 15 -42.75 -14.33 -40.98
C LEU A 15 -42.42 -14.51 -39.49
N TRP A 16 -42.28 -15.77 -39.02
CA TRP A 16 -41.86 -16.07 -37.65
C TRP A 16 -40.43 -15.62 -37.34
N LEU A 17 -39.54 -15.72 -38.33
CA LEU A 17 -38.14 -15.27 -38.21
C LEU A 17 -38.06 -13.74 -38.14
N THR A 18 -38.87 -13.04 -38.95
CA THR A 18 -38.92 -11.57 -38.91
C THR A 18 -39.51 -11.05 -37.61
N THR A 19 -40.55 -11.66 -37.06
CA THR A 19 -41.13 -11.23 -35.77
C THR A 19 -40.19 -11.47 -34.60
N LEU A 20 -39.45 -12.60 -34.60
CA LEU A 20 -38.42 -12.87 -33.59
C LEU A 20 -37.28 -11.85 -33.66
N LEU A 21 -36.85 -11.49 -34.87
CA LEU A 21 -35.78 -10.49 -35.07
C LEU A 21 -36.22 -9.10 -34.60
N VAL A 22 -37.44 -8.67 -34.92
CA VAL A 22 -38.00 -7.40 -34.43
C VAL A 22 -38.10 -7.39 -32.91
N PHE A 23 -38.56 -8.48 -32.30
CA PHE A 23 -38.65 -8.57 -30.83
C PHE A 23 -37.27 -8.52 -30.17
N ALA A 24 -36.27 -9.21 -30.74
CA ALA A 24 -34.89 -9.17 -30.24
C ALA A 24 -34.26 -7.77 -30.36
N VAL A 25 -34.47 -7.08 -31.48
CA VAL A 25 -33.96 -5.71 -31.69
C VAL A 25 -34.64 -4.72 -30.74
N THR A 26 -35.95 -4.85 -30.55
CA THR A 26 -36.70 -3.99 -29.63
C THR A 26 -36.28 -4.22 -28.17
N GLY A 27 -36.09 -5.49 -27.79
CA GLY A 27 -35.54 -5.87 -26.49
C GLY A 27 -34.14 -5.28 -26.27
N ALA A 28 -33.24 -5.37 -27.25
CA ALA A 28 -31.91 -4.79 -27.18
C ALA A 28 -31.93 -3.26 -27.09
N ALA A 29 -32.81 -2.59 -27.84
CA ALA A 29 -32.96 -1.13 -27.81
C ALA A 29 -33.45 -0.60 -26.45
N ILE A 30 -34.25 -1.39 -25.73
CA ILE A 30 -34.71 -1.06 -24.38
C ILE A 30 -33.66 -1.45 -23.33
N PHE A 31 -33.01 -2.61 -23.47
CA PHE A 31 -32.08 -3.14 -22.48
C PHE A 31 -30.74 -2.38 -22.44
N ALA A 32 -30.21 -1.98 -23.60
CA ALA A 32 -28.93 -1.26 -23.70
C ALA A 32 -28.89 0.06 -22.89
N PRO A 33 -29.87 0.98 -22.99
CA PRO A 33 -29.86 2.21 -22.19
C PRO A 33 -30.06 1.94 -20.69
N ILE A 34 -30.79 0.90 -20.31
CA ILE A 34 -30.97 0.51 -18.90
C ILE A 34 -29.65 0.00 -18.32
N LEU A 35 -28.92 -0.83 -19.07
CA LEU A 35 -27.63 -1.35 -18.65
C LEU A 35 -26.59 -0.23 -18.55
N ARG A 36 -26.56 0.68 -19.54
CA ARG A 36 -25.69 1.88 -19.50
C ARG A 36 -25.97 2.73 -18.26
N LYS A 37 -27.23 3.07 -17.97
CA LYS A 37 -27.59 3.83 -16.76
C LYS A 37 -27.23 3.11 -15.46
N ARG A 38 -27.33 1.77 -15.41
CA ARG A 38 -26.90 0.99 -14.23
C ARG A 38 -25.39 0.97 -14.07
N MET A 39 -24.64 0.87 -15.16
CA MET A 39 -23.17 0.95 -15.14
C MET A 39 -22.68 2.36 -14.78
N GLU A 40 -23.31 3.41 -15.32
CA GLU A 40 -23.02 4.81 -14.94
C GLU A 40 -23.26 5.05 -13.45
N ARG A 41 -24.40 4.57 -12.90
CA ARG A 41 -24.65 4.65 -11.46
C ARG A 41 -23.65 3.82 -10.65
N ALA A 42 -23.28 2.63 -11.09
CA ALA A 42 -22.29 1.81 -10.41
C ALA A 42 -20.91 2.47 -10.40
N ALA A 43 -20.47 3.04 -11.53
CA ALA A 43 -19.23 3.80 -11.64
C ALA A 43 -19.26 5.06 -10.77
N GLN A 44 -20.37 5.80 -10.75
CA GLN A 44 -20.53 6.96 -9.87
C GLN A 44 -20.50 6.60 -8.38
N LEU A 45 -21.15 5.51 -7.97
CA LEU A 45 -21.12 5.05 -6.59
C LEU A 45 -19.71 4.63 -6.18
N GLN A 46 -18.99 3.95 -7.08
CA GLN A 46 -17.60 3.57 -6.84
C GLN A 46 -16.72 4.82 -6.70
N GLN A 47 -16.82 5.78 -7.63
CA GLN A 47 -16.11 7.06 -7.55
C GLN A 47 -16.44 7.83 -6.27
N GLN A 48 -17.71 7.90 -5.87
CA GLN A 48 -18.11 8.55 -4.62
C GLN A 48 -17.53 7.85 -3.39
N SER A 49 -17.51 6.51 -3.36
CA SER A 49 -16.90 5.75 -2.26
C SER A 49 -15.38 5.90 -2.22
N GLU A 50 -14.71 5.96 -3.38
CA GLU A 50 -13.27 6.21 -3.50
C GLU A 50 -12.93 7.65 -3.07
N GLU A 51 -13.73 8.63 -3.47
CA GLU A 51 -13.58 10.02 -3.04
C GLU A 51 -13.81 10.16 -1.53
N GLN A 52 -14.78 9.44 -0.96
CA GLN A 52 -15.02 9.42 0.49
C GLN A 52 -13.84 8.80 1.23
N ALA A 53 -13.35 7.63 0.80
CA ALA A 53 -12.17 7.00 1.37
C ALA A 53 -10.94 7.92 1.27
N ARG A 54 -10.73 8.58 0.11
CA ARG A 54 -9.64 9.53 -0.08
C ARG A 54 -9.75 10.74 0.85
N ARG A 55 -10.96 11.27 1.05
CA ARG A 55 -11.19 12.38 1.99
C ARG A 55 -10.92 11.96 3.44
N GLU A 56 -11.32 10.76 3.82
CA GLU A 56 -11.05 10.20 5.14
C GLU A 56 -9.53 10.01 5.38
N LEU A 57 -8.78 9.60 4.35
CA LEU A 57 -7.33 9.45 4.43
C LEU A 57 -6.59 10.79 4.66
N ILE A 58 -7.03 11.86 3.99
CA ILE A 58 -6.38 13.19 3.98
C ILE A 58 -6.87 14.09 5.14
N GLN A 59 -7.97 13.74 5.81
CA GLN A 59 -8.50 14.56 6.89
C GLN A 59 -7.52 14.60 8.07
N PRO A 60 -7.20 15.80 8.62
CA PRO A 60 -6.37 15.92 9.81
C PRO A 60 -7.02 15.17 10.98
N VAL A 61 -6.21 14.42 11.73
CA VAL A 61 -6.71 13.58 12.83
C VAL A 61 -7.33 14.46 13.91
N PRO A 62 -8.66 14.35 14.17
CA PRO A 62 -9.24 15.02 15.31
C PRO A 62 -8.74 14.31 16.58
N MET A 63 -7.95 15.00 17.40
CA MET A 63 -7.68 14.54 18.76
C MET A 63 -8.98 14.68 19.55
N ASN A 64 -9.63 13.55 19.87
CA ASN A 64 -10.79 13.56 20.75
C ASN A 64 -10.30 13.66 22.20
N PRO A 65 -10.56 14.78 22.92
CA PRO A 65 -10.13 14.92 24.31
C PRO A 65 -10.79 13.91 25.25
N SER A 66 -11.82 13.20 24.78
CA SER A 66 -12.49 12.14 25.53
C SER A 66 -11.79 10.78 25.42
N ASP A 67 -10.83 10.61 24.50
CA ASP A 67 -10.07 9.36 24.40
C ASP A 67 -9.18 9.18 25.65
N PRO A 68 -9.02 7.95 26.15
CA PRO A 68 -8.23 7.71 27.35
C PRO A 68 -6.78 8.13 27.10
N ARG A 69 -6.24 8.96 28.01
CA ARG A 69 -4.82 9.29 27.99
C ARG A 69 -4.04 8.05 28.39
N VAL A 70 -3.22 7.55 27.48
CA VAL A 70 -2.34 6.40 27.70
C VAL A 70 -0.89 6.82 27.52
N LYS A 71 0.00 6.08 28.16
CA LYS A 71 1.44 6.25 27.97
C LYS A 71 1.81 5.74 26.58
N ALA A 72 2.42 6.61 25.80
CA ALA A 72 2.97 6.32 24.48
C ALA A 72 4.50 6.45 24.54
N GLU A 73 5.22 5.56 23.87
CA GLU A 73 6.68 5.59 23.80
C GLU A 73 7.13 6.14 22.45
N LEU A 74 7.78 7.29 22.43
CA LEU A 74 8.30 7.91 21.21
C LEU A 74 9.81 7.84 21.21
N PHE A 75 10.40 7.50 20.07
CA PHE A 75 11.84 7.27 19.97
C PHE A 75 12.49 8.43 19.23
N TRP A 76 13.32 9.19 19.95
CA TRP A 76 14.14 10.27 19.39
C TRP A 76 15.62 9.97 19.63
N LEU A 77 16.51 10.84 19.17
CA LEU A 77 17.95 10.69 19.41
C LEU A 77 18.24 10.68 20.91
N SER A 78 19.16 9.81 21.33
CA SER A 78 19.61 9.76 22.71
C SER A 78 20.57 10.91 23.01
N ASP A 79 20.33 11.62 24.12
CA ASP A 79 21.27 12.59 24.70
C ASP A 79 22.62 11.94 25.03
N ALA A 80 22.60 10.71 25.56
CA ALA A 80 23.81 10.01 25.98
C ALA A 80 24.66 9.47 24.80
N ASP A 81 24.04 9.19 23.65
CA ASP A 81 24.70 8.60 22.49
C ASP A 81 24.00 9.05 21.20
N SER A 82 24.66 9.94 20.44
CA SER A 82 24.16 10.49 19.18
C SER A 82 24.06 9.46 18.03
N SER A 83 24.36 8.19 18.29
CA SER A 83 24.16 7.09 17.35
C SER A 83 22.98 6.17 17.71
N MET A 84 22.30 6.44 18.83
CA MET A 84 21.22 5.60 19.35
C MET A 84 19.92 6.36 19.53
N LEU A 85 18.82 5.62 19.55
CA LEU A 85 17.50 6.13 19.91
C LEU A 85 17.20 5.87 21.38
N ALA A 86 16.50 6.80 22.02
CA ALA A 86 16.00 6.65 23.38
C ALA A 86 14.46 6.81 23.41
N PRO A 87 13.74 5.94 24.14
CA PRO A 87 12.30 6.09 24.33
C PRO A 87 12.00 7.24 25.29
N VAL A 88 11.04 8.06 24.92
CA VAL A 88 10.46 9.12 25.75
C VAL A 88 8.97 8.83 25.92
N VAL A 89 8.55 8.67 27.18
CA VAL A 89 7.15 8.37 27.51
C VAL A 89 6.34 9.65 27.56
N VAL A 90 5.30 9.74 26.72
CA VAL A 90 4.38 10.88 26.66
C VAL A 90 2.95 10.39 26.87
N GLU A 91 2.16 11.11 27.67
CA GLU A 91 0.74 10.81 27.82
C GLU A 91 -0.08 11.43 26.69
N LEU A 92 -0.66 10.60 25.83
CA LEU A 92 -1.43 11.01 24.66
C LEU A 92 -2.85 10.45 24.70
N PRO A 93 -3.88 11.20 24.26
CA PRO A 93 -5.23 10.68 24.06
C PRO A 93 -5.27 9.80 22.81
N LEU A 94 -4.73 8.58 22.93
CA LEU A 94 -4.61 7.67 21.80
C LEU A 94 -5.92 6.95 21.49
N SER A 95 -6.28 6.95 20.21
CA SER A 95 -7.42 6.19 19.70
C SER A 95 -7.18 4.68 19.85
N SER A 96 -8.26 3.92 20.00
CA SER A 96 -8.23 2.46 19.87
C SER A 96 -8.12 2.00 18.42
N ASP A 97 -8.48 2.84 17.46
CA ASP A 97 -8.32 2.56 16.03
C ASP A 97 -6.83 2.60 15.66
N PRO A 98 -6.26 1.54 15.06
CA PRO A 98 -4.83 1.47 14.82
C PRO A 98 -4.34 2.49 13.80
N VAL A 99 -5.16 2.87 12.82
CA VAL A 99 -4.79 3.88 11.79
C VAL A 99 -4.72 5.26 12.45
N LEU A 100 -5.75 5.66 13.20
CA LEU A 100 -5.77 6.94 13.92
C LEU A 100 -4.67 6.99 14.97
N ARG A 101 -4.46 5.91 15.73
CA ARG A 101 -3.39 5.80 16.72
C ARG A 101 -2.02 6.00 16.11
N SER A 102 -1.74 5.35 14.97
CA SER A 102 -0.49 5.50 14.23
C SER A 102 -0.26 6.94 13.79
N LYS A 103 -1.29 7.58 13.22
CA LYS A 103 -1.23 9.00 12.84
C LYS A 103 -0.94 9.89 14.05
N GLN A 104 -1.55 9.63 15.21
CA GLN A 104 -1.32 10.41 16.44
C GLN A 104 0.13 10.29 16.93
N VAL A 105 0.68 9.09 17.00
CA VAL A 105 2.07 8.89 17.47
C VAL A 105 3.09 9.44 16.47
N LEU A 106 2.89 9.24 15.16
CA LEU A 106 3.79 9.78 14.13
C LEU A 106 3.73 11.30 14.06
N ASN A 107 2.55 11.91 14.17
CA ASN A 107 2.45 13.38 14.22
C ASN A 107 3.09 13.96 15.49
N THR A 108 3.01 13.24 16.61
CA THR A 108 3.71 13.65 17.84
C THR A 108 5.23 13.51 17.67
N LEU A 109 5.69 12.44 17.01
CA LEU A 109 7.10 12.25 16.68
C LEU A 109 7.64 13.37 15.78
N LEU A 110 6.88 13.75 14.74
CA LEU A 110 7.18 14.86 13.83
C LEU A 110 7.17 16.23 14.52
N ALA A 111 6.24 16.44 15.47
CA ALA A 111 6.25 17.64 16.30
C ALA A 111 7.57 17.79 17.07
N GLY A 112 8.22 16.67 17.39
CA GLY A 112 9.57 16.59 17.90
C GLY A 112 9.67 16.59 19.43
N PRO A 113 10.88 16.35 19.95
CA PRO A 113 11.14 16.40 21.38
C PRO A 113 11.12 17.84 21.91
N VAL A 114 11.10 17.99 23.24
CA VAL A 114 11.26 19.30 23.90
C VAL A 114 12.63 19.89 23.56
N ASP A 115 13.66 19.05 23.55
CA ASP A 115 14.98 19.41 23.08
C ASP A 115 15.06 19.24 21.55
N VAL A 116 15.32 20.32 20.84
CA VAL A 116 15.36 20.34 19.38
C VAL A 116 16.58 19.60 18.82
N GLU A 117 17.66 19.46 19.60
CA GLU A 117 18.89 18.78 19.17
C GLU A 117 18.70 17.25 19.07
N LEU A 118 17.70 16.71 19.77
CA LEU A 118 17.39 15.29 19.79
C LEU A 118 16.46 14.84 18.64
N ARG A 119 16.09 15.77 17.76
CA ARG A 119 15.15 15.53 16.66
C ARG A 119 15.77 14.60 15.61
N THR A 120 15.02 13.57 15.21
CA THR A 120 15.41 12.62 14.14
C THR A 120 14.73 12.90 12.80
N LEU A 121 13.65 13.70 12.80
CA LEU A 121 12.84 14.00 11.62
C LEU A 121 12.77 15.52 11.37
N PRO A 122 12.80 16.01 10.12
CA PRO A 122 12.76 17.43 9.82
C PRO A 122 11.55 18.15 10.43
N PRO A 123 11.70 19.41 10.92
CA PRO A 123 10.60 20.17 11.55
C PRO A 123 9.46 20.54 10.61
N ASP A 124 9.71 20.51 9.31
CA ASP A 124 8.78 20.80 8.22
C ASP A 124 8.25 19.54 7.53
N ALA A 125 8.67 18.34 7.97
CA ALA A 125 8.09 17.09 7.51
C ALA A 125 6.64 16.93 8.03
N VAL A 126 5.73 16.54 7.14
CA VAL A 126 4.31 16.39 7.43
C VAL A 126 3.84 15.02 6.97
N LEU A 127 3.07 14.32 7.81
CA LEU A 127 2.35 13.11 7.41
C LEU A 127 1.10 13.49 6.61
N LEU A 128 1.13 13.24 5.30
CA LEU A 128 0.05 13.57 4.35
C LEU A 128 -1.07 12.55 4.35
N ALA A 129 -0.72 11.26 4.41
CA ALA A 129 -1.67 10.17 4.48
C ALA A 129 -1.08 8.97 5.24
N PHE A 130 -1.96 8.17 5.84
CA PHE A 130 -1.57 6.94 6.51
C PHE A 130 -2.70 5.92 6.45
N TYR A 131 -2.36 4.68 6.11
CA TYR A 131 -3.28 3.54 6.09
C TYR A 131 -2.55 2.24 6.36
N ILE A 132 -3.28 1.22 6.83
CA ILE A 132 -2.73 -0.10 7.14
C ILE A 132 -3.41 -1.13 6.22
N LEU A 133 -2.61 -1.90 5.50
CA LEU A 133 -3.09 -3.01 4.67
C LEU A 133 -3.47 -4.21 5.54
N ALA A 134 -4.27 -5.12 4.99
CA ALA A 134 -4.72 -6.32 5.68
C ALA A 134 -3.56 -7.24 6.15
N ASP A 135 -2.39 -7.13 5.53
CA ASP A 135 -1.18 -7.89 5.88
C ASP A 135 -0.32 -7.22 6.97
N GLY A 136 -0.78 -6.10 7.53
CA GLY A 136 -0.08 -5.33 8.56
C GLY A 136 0.95 -4.34 8.01
N THR A 137 1.02 -4.13 6.69
CA THR A 137 1.88 -3.09 6.11
C THR A 137 1.24 -1.72 6.29
N ALA A 138 1.87 -0.85 7.07
CA ALA A 138 1.54 0.56 7.13
C ALA A 138 2.15 1.28 5.93
N ILE A 139 1.34 2.05 5.20
CA ILE A 139 1.82 3.00 4.20
C ILE A 139 1.71 4.39 4.80
N ALA A 140 2.85 5.07 4.90
CA ALA A 140 2.95 6.43 5.40
C ALA A 140 3.44 7.34 4.28
N ASP A 141 2.61 8.31 3.90
CA ASP A 141 2.94 9.31 2.88
C ASP A 141 3.35 10.61 3.55
N PHE A 142 4.51 11.14 3.19
CA PHE A 142 5.07 12.35 3.78
C PHE A 142 5.31 13.45 2.75
N SER A 143 5.45 14.68 3.23
CA SER A 143 5.92 15.80 2.42
C SER A 143 7.37 15.61 1.97
N GLU A 144 7.75 16.32 0.91
CA GLU A 144 9.12 16.31 0.34
C GLU A 144 10.20 16.76 1.34
N ALA A 145 9.82 17.53 2.35
CA ALA A 145 10.71 17.94 3.44
C ALA A 145 11.36 16.73 4.15
N LEU A 146 10.66 15.59 4.24
CA LEU A 146 11.23 14.38 4.84
C LEU A 146 12.48 13.90 4.09
N ALA A 147 12.49 14.00 2.76
CA ALA A 147 13.63 13.56 1.93
C ALA A 147 14.70 14.65 1.79
N THR A 148 14.30 15.93 1.75
CA THR A 148 15.20 17.04 1.37
C THR A 148 15.87 17.73 2.55
N SER A 149 15.31 17.61 3.76
CA SER A 149 15.73 18.40 4.93
C SER A 149 16.40 17.55 6.02
N ILE A 150 16.63 16.25 5.79
CA ILE A 150 17.42 15.42 6.71
C ILE A 150 18.91 15.69 6.49
N PRO A 151 19.72 15.87 7.56
CA PRO A 151 21.16 15.96 7.45
C PRO A 151 21.71 14.75 6.68
N SER A 152 22.47 15.00 5.62
CA SER A 152 22.98 13.91 4.77
C SER A 152 23.90 12.96 5.56
N GLY A 153 23.71 11.67 5.35
CA GLY A 153 24.53 10.63 5.97
C GLY A 153 23.73 9.38 6.32
N ILE A 154 24.36 8.22 6.13
CA ILE A 154 23.74 6.89 6.36
C ILE A 154 23.13 6.80 7.76
N GLN A 155 23.84 7.29 8.79
CA GLN A 155 23.38 7.22 10.17
C GLN A 155 22.15 8.09 10.42
N SER A 156 22.12 9.33 9.94
CA SER A 156 20.99 10.24 10.10
C SER A 156 19.74 9.68 9.42
N GLU A 157 19.88 9.18 8.20
CA GLU A 157 18.78 8.56 7.45
C GLU A 157 18.26 7.29 8.15
N GLN A 158 19.16 6.45 8.65
CA GLN A 158 18.78 5.24 9.37
C GLN A 158 18.06 5.57 10.68
N LEU A 159 18.57 6.53 11.46
CA LEU A 159 17.93 6.98 12.70
C LEU A 159 16.55 7.59 12.45
N ALA A 160 16.35 8.28 11.33
CA ALA A 160 15.04 8.78 10.93
C ALA A 160 14.05 7.64 10.73
N VAL A 161 14.43 6.61 9.96
CA VAL A 161 13.60 5.43 9.72
C VAL A 161 13.36 4.65 11.01
N ASP A 162 14.40 4.37 11.79
CA ASP A 162 14.34 3.63 13.05
C ASP A 162 13.47 4.37 14.09
N SER A 163 13.50 5.70 14.11
CA SER A 163 12.65 6.49 15.01
C SER A 163 11.16 6.28 14.71
N MET A 164 10.80 6.17 13.43
CA MET A 164 9.44 5.89 13.01
C MET A 164 9.05 4.44 13.30
N THR A 165 9.91 3.46 12.98
CA THR A 165 9.61 2.04 13.16
C THR A 165 9.51 1.68 14.65
N HIS A 166 10.46 2.07 15.50
CA HIS A 166 10.40 1.81 16.94
C HIS A 166 9.19 2.48 17.60
N THR A 167 8.85 3.70 17.18
CA THR A 167 7.64 4.38 17.69
C THR A 167 6.37 3.62 17.27
N LEU A 168 6.29 3.10 16.04
CA LEU A 168 5.14 2.30 15.61
C LEU A 168 5.08 0.95 16.33
N GLU A 169 6.21 0.28 16.51
CA GLU A 169 6.34 -1.00 17.24
C GLU A 169 5.80 -0.88 18.66
N ALA A 170 6.26 0.12 19.42
CA ALA A 170 5.90 0.27 20.82
C ALA A 170 4.43 0.65 21.05
N ASN A 171 3.77 1.27 20.06
CA ASN A 171 2.44 1.84 20.24
C ASN A 171 1.33 1.16 19.42
N VAL A 172 1.65 0.45 18.33
CA VAL A 172 0.67 -0.09 17.38
C VAL A 172 1.04 -1.51 16.94
N PRO A 173 0.70 -2.54 17.75
CA PRO A 173 1.06 -3.93 17.46
C PRO A 173 0.54 -4.48 16.12
N GLN A 174 -0.48 -3.85 15.54
CA GLN A 174 -1.05 -4.21 14.23
C GLN A 174 -0.12 -3.86 13.06
N VAL A 175 0.79 -2.90 13.24
CA VAL A 175 1.75 -2.49 12.21
C VAL A 175 2.94 -3.43 12.25
N LYS A 176 3.14 -4.20 11.17
CA LYS A 176 4.25 -5.15 11.04
C LYS A 176 5.38 -4.62 10.18
N ARG A 177 5.03 -3.80 9.19
CA ARG A 177 5.95 -3.22 8.22
C ARG A 177 5.57 -1.77 7.95
N LEU A 178 6.54 -0.96 7.54
CA LEU A 178 6.36 0.43 7.14
C LEU A 178 6.86 0.62 5.70
N LYS A 179 6.00 1.10 4.81
CA LYS A 179 6.37 1.65 3.50
C LYS A 179 6.28 3.17 3.59
N ILE A 180 7.35 3.83 3.19
CA ILE A 180 7.45 5.30 3.19
C ILE A 180 7.23 5.76 1.75
N LEU A 181 6.32 6.72 1.57
CA LEU A 181 6.08 7.43 0.32
C LEU A 181 6.37 8.91 0.51
N ILE A 182 6.74 9.58 -0.59
CA ILE A 182 6.91 11.03 -0.63
C ILE A 182 5.93 11.59 -1.67
N HIS A 183 4.99 12.43 -1.25
CA HIS A 183 3.92 12.95 -2.10
C HIS A 183 3.17 11.85 -2.90
N GLY A 184 2.92 10.72 -2.26
CA GLY A 184 2.24 9.57 -2.82
C GLY A 184 3.05 8.80 -3.86
N GLN A 185 4.34 9.11 -4.02
CA GLN A 185 5.25 8.40 -4.92
C GLN A 185 6.24 7.54 -4.14
N GLU A 186 6.59 6.40 -4.74
CA GLU A 186 7.76 5.64 -4.31
C GLU A 186 9.01 6.39 -4.78
N VAL A 187 9.91 6.67 -3.84
CA VAL A 187 11.21 7.28 -4.10
C VAL A 187 12.30 6.24 -3.86
N GLU A 188 13.43 6.38 -4.52
CA GLU A 188 14.53 5.41 -4.39
C GLU A 188 15.20 5.52 -3.03
N THR A 189 15.48 6.74 -2.57
CA THR A 189 16.19 6.97 -1.32
C THR A 189 15.63 8.17 -0.57
N LEU A 190 15.94 8.23 0.72
CA LEU A 190 15.51 9.33 1.57
C LEU A 190 16.39 10.57 1.36
N ALA A 191 17.71 10.48 1.61
CA ALA A 191 18.67 11.53 1.27
C ALA A 191 19.94 11.00 0.55
N GLY A 192 19.85 9.79 -0.01
CA GLY A 192 20.89 9.17 -0.84
C GLY A 192 21.45 7.85 -0.32
N HIS A 193 21.03 7.38 0.87
CA HIS A 193 21.62 6.19 1.49
C HIS A 193 20.62 5.11 1.86
N VAL A 194 19.47 5.46 2.44
CA VAL A 194 18.46 4.47 2.82
C VAL A 194 17.52 4.23 1.65
N ASP A 195 17.41 2.97 1.23
CA ASP A 195 16.52 2.53 0.15
C ASP A 195 15.05 2.53 0.61
N LEU A 196 14.21 3.32 -0.06
CA LEU A 196 12.77 3.44 0.21
C LEU A 196 11.90 2.63 -0.76
N THR A 197 12.50 1.90 -1.70
CA THR A 197 11.78 1.00 -2.62
C THR A 197 11.22 -0.22 -1.89
N GLU A 198 11.84 -0.63 -0.79
CA GLU A 198 11.38 -1.73 0.05
C GLU A 198 10.49 -1.27 1.22
N THR A 199 10.11 -2.22 2.06
CA THR A 199 9.37 -1.99 3.31
C THR A 199 10.27 -2.24 4.51
N PHE A 200 10.19 -1.39 5.52
CA PHE A 200 10.92 -1.56 6.78
C PHE A 200 10.15 -2.48 7.73
N ALA A 201 10.85 -3.40 8.39
CA ALA A 201 10.25 -4.22 9.45
C ALA A 201 9.98 -3.35 10.68
N VAL A 202 8.80 -3.51 11.27
CA VAL A 202 8.39 -2.84 12.52
C VAL A 202 8.34 -3.84 13.65
N ASN A 203 7.76 -5.03 13.43
CA ASN A 203 7.67 -6.09 14.43
C ASN A 203 8.37 -7.36 13.92
N ALA A 204 9.05 -8.07 14.81
CA ALA A 204 9.85 -9.27 14.49
C ALA A 204 9.06 -10.43 13.83
N ASP A 205 7.73 -10.46 13.99
CA ASP A 205 6.84 -11.43 13.33
C ASP A 205 6.53 -11.09 11.86
N ALA A 206 7.16 -10.04 11.30
CA ALA A 206 7.07 -9.71 9.89
C ALA A 206 7.79 -10.78 9.06
N GLY A 207 7.02 -11.71 8.48
CA GLY A 207 7.52 -12.61 7.43
C GLY A 207 8.07 -11.83 6.22
N PRO A 208 8.81 -12.48 5.32
CA PRO A 208 9.47 -11.82 4.19
C PRO A 208 8.48 -11.03 3.33
N SER A 209 8.89 -9.84 2.90
CA SER A 209 8.09 -8.95 2.04
C SER A 209 7.65 -9.68 0.77
N PRO A 210 6.37 -9.62 0.36
CA PRO A 210 5.97 -10.10 -0.95
C PRO A 210 6.60 -9.19 -1.99
N ALA A 211 7.74 -9.62 -2.54
CA ALA A 211 8.45 -8.92 -3.59
C ALA A 211 7.47 -8.47 -4.69
N THR A 212 7.46 -7.16 -4.98
CA THR A 212 6.82 -6.62 -6.17
C THR A 212 7.41 -7.31 -7.39
N GLY A 213 6.67 -8.25 -7.97
CA GLY A 213 7.10 -8.98 -9.15
C GLY A 213 7.24 -8.03 -10.35
N PRO A 214 8.30 -8.18 -11.18
CA PRO A 214 8.52 -7.31 -12.32
C PRO A 214 7.46 -7.55 -13.40
N ALA A 215 7.00 -6.46 -13.99
CA ALA A 215 6.11 -6.45 -15.14
C ALA A 215 6.68 -7.28 -16.31
N ALA A 216 5.77 -7.99 -16.98
CA ALA A 216 6.06 -9.01 -17.97
C ALA A 216 6.71 -8.51 -19.28
N GLY A 217 7.63 -9.34 -19.79
CA GLY A 217 7.58 -9.81 -21.17
C GLY A 217 8.70 -9.37 -22.12
N LYS A 218 9.60 -10.31 -22.47
CA LYS A 218 9.61 -11.00 -23.79
C LYS A 218 10.85 -11.86 -23.99
N THR A 219 10.60 -13.11 -24.40
CA THR A 219 11.36 -13.95 -25.34
C THR A 219 12.85 -14.22 -25.12
N GLY A 220 13.20 -15.50 -25.06
CA GLY A 220 14.51 -15.98 -25.49
C GLY A 220 15.04 -17.13 -24.66
N ALA A 221 14.70 -18.36 -25.07
CA ALA A 221 15.39 -19.55 -24.61
C ALA A 221 16.89 -19.45 -24.96
N PHE A 222 17.77 -19.67 -23.98
CA PHE A 222 19.07 -20.24 -24.25
C PHE A 222 19.53 -21.13 -23.10
N LEU A 223 19.64 -22.42 -23.40
CA LEU A 223 20.27 -23.43 -22.56
C LEU A 223 21.73 -23.04 -22.29
N VAL A 224 22.12 -23.01 -21.02
CA VAL A 224 23.53 -23.21 -20.64
C VAL A 224 23.57 -24.26 -19.54
N GLN A 225 24.14 -25.41 -19.88
CA GLN A 225 24.33 -26.56 -18.98
C GLN A 225 25.40 -26.23 -17.92
N PRO A 226 25.28 -26.70 -16.67
CA PRO A 226 26.34 -26.56 -15.69
C PRO A 226 27.50 -27.53 -15.99
N LEU A 227 28.71 -26.96 -16.10
CA LEU A 227 29.98 -27.67 -16.20
C LEU A 227 30.17 -28.60 -15.00
N THR A 228 30.36 -29.89 -15.27
CA THR A 228 30.71 -30.92 -14.30
C THR A 228 32.14 -30.73 -13.82
N LEU A 229 32.34 -30.34 -12.55
CA LEU A 229 33.64 -30.44 -11.88
C LEU A 229 33.79 -31.84 -11.29
N SER A 230 34.61 -32.64 -11.97
CA SER A 230 35.06 -33.96 -11.53
C SER A 230 36.08 -33.82 -10.40
N PHE A 231 35.81 -34.45 -9.25
CA PHE A 231 36.83 -34.68 -8.22
C PHE A 231 36.98 -36.20 -8.02
N SER A 232 38.11 -36.73 -8.49
CA SER A 232 38.56 -38.10 -8.23
C SER A 232 39.10 -38.24 -6.80
N PRO A 233 38.77 -39.32 -6.06
CA PRO A 233 39.39 -39.60 -4.77
C PRO A 233 40.72 -40.36 -4.95
N VAL A 234 41.81 -39.83 -4.40
CA VAL A 234 43.07 -40.59 -4.22
C VAL A 234 43.16 -41.06 -2.77
N LYS A 235 43.18 -42.39 -2.61
CA LYS A 235 43.37 -43.11 -1.35
C LYS A 235 44.75 -43.77 -1.43
N LEU A 236 45.67 -43.44 -0.51
CA LEU A 236 46.94 -44.14 -0.35
C LEU A 236 47.28 -44.34 1.14
N THR A 237 47.01 -45.58 1.57
CA THR A 237 47.69 -46.43 2.56
C THR A 237 48.90 -45.87 3.34
N GLY A 238 48.76 -45.90 4.67
CA GLY A 238 49.53 -46.72 5.62
C GLY A 238 51.06 -46.65 5.67
N ARG A 239 51.58 -46.20 6.82
CA ARG A 239 52.45 -46.99 7.71
C ARG A 239 52.41 -46.43 9.13
#